data_AF-A0A6A5XAT5-F1
#
_entry.id   AF-A0A6A5XAT5-F1
#
_cell.length_a   1.000
_cell.length_b   1.000
_cell.length_c   1.000
_cell.angle_alpha   90.00
_cell.angle_beta   90.00
_cell.angle_gamma   90.00
#
_symmetry.space_group_name_H-M   'P 1'
#
loop_
_entity.id
_entity.type
_entity.pdbx_description
1 polymer ?
#
loop_
_entity_poly.entity_id
_entity_poly.type
_entity_poly.pdbx_seq_one_letter_code
_entity_poly.pdbx_strand_id
1 'polypeptide(L)'
;MRIAAAAFALWVSSVIATPLAENLYTREEAQSLGLPIVDLEWTGQVVEGGPTVTLTGTAQSIYEEILKINPDFKSDEVEERGLEARQSDGTIQCGNAPYVTNYNRQCGEGISYLRRLGGGNGMCGTPAGVCTRVSCSNNCGMYLCSNSAKSVRCNSIANDIEWISSRCGRTVNGVWQSRGRLVFRDGHATELRRPDNLC
;
A
#
# COMPACT_ATOMS: atom_id res chain seq x y z
N MET A 1 25.81 -9.95 -74.95
CA MET A 1 25.08 -10.67 -73.88
C MET A 1 26.04 -10.91 -72.72
N ARG A 2 25.81 -10.23 -71.59
CA ARG A 2 26.22 -10.60 -70.21
C ARG A 2 25.74 -9.47 -69.30
N ILE A 3 24.57 -9.64 -68.71
CA ILE A 3 24.01 -8.77 -67.68
C ILE A 3 24.53 -9.33 -66.35
N ALA A 4 25.26 -8.52 -65.58
CA ALA A 4 25.66 -8.86 -64.23
C ALA A 4 24.55 -8.45 -63.26
N ALA A 5 24.05 -9.40 -62.46
CA ALA A 5 23.03 -9.21 -61.45
C ALA A 5 23.63 -8.67 -60.14
N ALA A 6 22.92 -7.75 -59.51
CA ALA A 6 23.23 -7.18 -58.20
C ALA A 6 22.88 -8.16 -57.07
N ALA A 7 23.74 -8.24 -56.06
CA ALA A 7 23.46 -8.93 -54.80
C ALA A 7 23.41 -7.89 -53.67
N PHE A 8 22.22 -7.67 -53.10
CA PHE A 8 22.01 -6.89 -51.89
C PHE A 8 22.32 -7.76 -50.67
N ALA A 9 23.33 -7.39 -49.89
CA ALA A 9 23.62 -8.00 -48.59
C ALA A 9 22.70 -7.38 -47.51
N LEU A 10 21.80 -8.18 -46.96
CA LEU A 10 20.99 -7.84 -45.79
C LEU A 10 21.84 -8.04 -44.53
N TRP A 11 22.15 -6.95 -43.81
CA TRP A 11 22.72 -7.02 -42.46
C TRP A 11 21.60 -7.18 -41.45
N VAL A 12 21.52 -8.36 -40.84
CA VAL A 12 20.66 -8.63 -39.68
C VAL A 12 21.25 -7.88 -38.49
N SER A 13 20.55 -6.85 -37.99
CA SER A 13 20.92 -6.21 -36.73
C SER A 13 20.45 -7.10 -35.59
N SER A 14 21.39 -7.74 -34.89
CA SER A 14 21.13 -8.40 -33.62
C SER A 14 20.82 -7.35 -32.56
N VAL A 15 19.56 -7.29 -32.11
CA VAL A 15 19.18 -6.52 -30.92
C VAL A 15 19.70 -7.28 -29.72
N ILE A 16 20.79 -6.79 -29.13
CA ILE A 16 21.26 -7.28 -27.83
C ILE A 16 20.27 -6.73 -26.81
N ALA A 17 19.33 -7.56 -26.34
CA ALA A 17 18.55 -7.25 -25.16
C ALA A 17 19.52 -7.24 -23.97
N THR A 18 19.89 -6.06 -23.49
CA THR A 18 20.57 -5.95 -22.21
C THR A 18 19.62 -6.50 -21.15
N PRO A 19 20.05 -7.44 -20.28
CA PRO A 19 19.22 -7.83 -19.15
C PRO A 19 18.97 -6.56 -18.34
N LEU A 20 17.68 -6.26 -18.11
CA LEU A 20 17.24 -5.15 -17.27
C LEU A 20 17.92 -5.32 -15.91
N ALA A 21 18.97 -4.53 -15.67
CA ALA A 21 19.59 -4.46 -14.36
C ALA A 21 18.47 -4.08 -13.39
N GLU A 22 18.18 -4.99 -12.46
CA GLU A 22 17.34 -4.72 -11.31
C GLU A 22 17.99 -3.55 -10.57
N ASN A 23 17.43 -2.36 -10.75
CA ASN A 23 17.77 -1.19 -9.95
C ASN A 23 17.28 -1.48 -8.52
N LEU A 24 18.06 -2.26 -7.76
CA LEU A 24 17.92 -2.40 -6.32
C LEU A 24 18.39 -1.08 -5.70
N TYR A 25 17.49 -0.11 -5.68
CA TYR A 25 17.70 1.15 -5.01
C TYR A 25 17.98 0.93 -3.53
N THR A 26 18.92 1.72 -2.99
CA THR A 26 19.25 1.64 -1.56
C THR A 26 18.03 2.02 -0.72
N ARG A 27 17.97 1.53 0.52
CA ARG A 27 16.84 1.78 1.44
C ARG A 27 16.64 3.26 1.72
N GLU A 28 17.70 4.09 1.68
CA GLU A 28 17.61 5.55 1.83
C GLU A 28 17.13 6.25 0.55
N GLU A 29 17.53 5.78 -0.62
CA GLU A 29 17.00 6.31 -1.89
C GLU A 29 15.52 5.93 -2.05
N ALA A 30 15.12 4.68 -1.79
CA ALA A 30 13.71 4.24 -1.80
C ALA A 30 12.83 5.09 -0.89
N GLN A 31 13.40 5.55 0.22
CA GLN A 31 12.75 6.41 1.20
C GLN A 31 12.51 7.85 0.70
N SER A 32 13.26 8.27 -0.32
CA SER A 32 13.24 9.57 -1.01
C SER A 32 12.71 9.51 -2.46
N LEU A 33 12.50 8.32 -3.03
CA LEU A 33 12.46 8.11 -4.49
C LEU A 33 11.13 8.36 -5.19
N GLY A 34 10.04 8.64 -4.47
CA GLY A 34 8.75 8.79 -5.14
C GLY A 34 8.35 7.51 -5.89
N LEU A 35 8.40 6.36 -5.19
CA LEU A 35 7.82 5.12 -5.71
C LEU A 35 6.41 5.43 -6.24
N PRO A 36 6.04 4.92 -7.43
CA PRO A 36 4.74 5.21 -7.99
C PRO A 36 3.66 4.76 -7.02
N ILE A 37 2.64 5.60 -6.87
CA ILE A 37 1.49 5.30 -6.02
C ILE A 37 0.46 4.58 -6.89
N VAL A 38 0.11 3.36 -6.52
CA VAL A 38 -0.93 2.55 -7.19
C VAL A 38 -2.09 2.25 -6.27
N ASP A 39 -3.17 1.73 -6.85
CA ASP A 39 -4.35 1.30 -6.10
C ASP A 39 -4.08 0.03 -5.29
N LEU A 40 -4.81 -0.10 -4.18
CA LEU A 40 -4.80 -1.27 -3.30
C LEU A 40 -5.33 -2.49 -4.00
N GLU A 41 -4.58 -3.58 -3.94
CA GLU A 41 -5.11 -4.91 -4.21
C GLU A 41 -5.66 -5.51 -2.91
N TRP A 42 -6.94 -5.82 -2.90
CA TRP A 42 -7.56 -6.57 -1.82
C TRP A 42 -7.91 -7.98 -2.30
N THR A 43 -7.52 -8.98 -1.52
CA THR A 43 -7.83 -10.39 -1.80
C THR A 43 -8.55 -11.00 -0.62
N GLY A 44 -9.74 -11.57 -0.85
CA GLY A 44 -10.55 -12.19 0.19
C GLY A 44 -11.81 -12.85 -0.33
N GLN A 45 -12.57 -13.47 0.57
CA GLN A 45 -13.90 -14.02 0.25
C GLN A 45 -14.95 -12.93 0.47
N VAL A 46 -15.78 -12.69 -0.54
CA VAL A 46 -16.91 -11.75 -0.43
C VAL A 46 -18.18 -12.45 0.08
N VAL A 47 -18.27 -13.77 -0.11
CA VAL A 47 -19.33 -14.62 0.41
C VAL A 47 -18.66 -15.71 1.24
N GLU A 48 -19.18 -15.98 2.43
CA GLU A 48 -18.65 -17.01 3.33
C GLU A 48 -18.58 -18.37 2.63
N GLY A 49 -17.41 -19.00 2.66
CA GLY A 49 -17.18 -20.29 1.97
C GLY A 49 -17.09 -20.20 0.44
N GLY A 50 -17.20 -19.01 -0.14
CA GLY A 50 -17.09 -18.77 -1.58
C GLY A 50 -15.64 -18.73 -2.09
N PRO A 51 -15.44 -18.51 -3.40
CA PRO A 51 -14.10 -18.31 -3.94
C PRO A 51 -13.50 -16.99 -3.44
N THR A 52 -12.19 -16.98 -3.31
CA THR A 52 -11.43 -15.74 -3.12
C THR A 52 -11.46 -14.91 -4.40
N VAL A 53 -11.70 -13.60 -4.26
CA VAL A 53 -11.63 -12.63 -5.36
C VAL A 53 -10.54 -11.61 -5.07
N THR A 54 -10.06 -10.95 -6.13
CA THR A 54 -9.16 -9.79 -6.03
C THR A 54 -9.88 -8.56 -6.55
N LEU A 55 -9.91 -7.50 -5.76
CA LEU A 55 -10.48 -6.20 -6.10
C LEU A 55 -9.40 -5.12 -6.01
N THR A 56 -9.54 -4.06 -6.80
CA THR A 56 -8.54 -2.98 -6.86
C THR A 56 -9.17 -1.62 -6.59
N GLY A 57 -8.56 -0.80 -5.75
CA GLY A 57 -9.00 0.57 -5.50
C GLY A 57 -8.47 1.15 -4.19
N THR A 58 -9.27 1.94 -3.49
CA THR A 58 -9.00 2.31 -2.09
C THR A 58 -9.76 1.38 -1.15
N ALA A 59 -9.41 1.34 0.14
CA ALA A 59 -10.17 0.55 1.12
C ALA A 59 -11.69 0.87 1.11
N GLN A 60 -12.05 2.14 0.88
CA GLN A 60 -13.44 2.55 0.74
C GLN A 60 -14.08 1.99 -0.53
N SER A 61 -13.49 2.24 -1.70
CA SER A 61 -14.11 1.82 -2.97
C SER A 61 -14.20 0.30 -3.10
N ILE A 62 -13.21 -0.42 -2.55
CA ILE A 62 -13.24 -1.88 -2.44
C ILE A 62 -14.39 -2.31 -1.55
N TYR A 63 -14.56 -1.70 -0.37
CA TYR A 63 -15.68 -2.05 0.51
C TYR A 63 -17.05 -1.76 -0.13
N GLU A 64 -17.18 -0.65 -0.86
CA GLU A 64 -18.39 -0.33 -1.63
C GLU A 64 -18.64 -1.34 -2.76
N GLU A 65 -17.61 -1.84 -3.42
CA GLU A 65 -17.71 -2.89 -4.44
C GLU A 65 -18.13 -4.23 -3.83
N ILE A 66 -17.55 -4.59 -2.68
CA ILE A 66 -17.95 -5.77 -1.91
C ILE A 66 -19.45 -5.72 -1.58
N LEU A 67 -19.96 -4.58 -1.12
CA LEU A 67 -21.39 -4.42 -0.79
C LEU A 67 -22.31 -4.52 -2.01
N LYS A 68 -21.83 -4.22 -3.23
CA LYS A 68 -22.60 -4.45 -4.46
C LYS A 68 -22.75 -5.94 -4.77
N ILE A 69 -21.74 -6.74 -4.40
CA ILE A 69 -21.72 -8.20 -4.62
C ILE A 69 -22.47 -8.92 -3.49
N ASN A 70 -22.24 -8.51 -2.25
CA ASN A 70 -22.85 -9.05 -1.05
C ASN A 70 -23.23 -7.92 -0.09
N PRO A 71 -24.49 -7.42 -0.15
CA PRO A 71 -24.98 -6.39 0.76
C PRO A 71 -24.92 -6.77 2.25
N ASP A 72 -24.94 -8.08 2.55
CA ASP A 72 -24.88 -8.64 3.89
C ASP A 72 -23.44 -8.96 4.32
N PHE A 73 -22.42 -8.46 3.60
CA PHE A 73 -21.02 -8.70 3.93
C PHE A 73 -20.73 -8.31 5.39
N LYS A 74 -20.41 -9.32 6.19
CA LYS A 74 -20.03 -9.14 7.59
C LYS A 74 -18.53 -9.00 7.67
N SER A 75 -18.06 -7.89 8.23
CA SER A 75 -16.72 -7.87 8.78
C SER A 75 -16.77 -8.64 10.10
N ASP A 76 -16.37 -9.90 10.10
CA ASP A 76 -16.25 -10.62 11.37
C ASP A 76 -15.33 -9.82 12.29
N GLU A 77 -15.75 -9.65 13.55
CA GLU A 77 -14.88 -9.06 14.57
C GLU A 77 -13.72 -10.04 14.80
N VAL A 78 -12.60 -9.78 14.13
CA VAL A 78 -11.37 -10.52 14.41
C VAL A 78 -10.92 -10.10 15.80
N GLU A 79 -10.87 -11.07 16.73
CA GLU A 79 -10.25 -10.90 18.04
C GLU A 79 -8.92 -10.14 17.85
N GLU A 80 -8.85 -8.95 18.44
CA GLU A 80 -7.66 -8.13 18.40
C GLU A 80 -6.53 -8.91 19.06
N ARG A 81 -5.71 -9.61 18.26
CA ARG A 81 -4.39 -10.00 18.72
C ARG A 81 -3.71 -8.69 19.10
N GLY A 82 -3.55 -8.51 20.42
CA GLY A 82 -3.10 -7.27 21.03
C GLY A 82 -1.94 -6.68 20.27
N LEU A 83 -1.95 -5.36 20.14
CA LEU A 83 -0.96 -4.59 19.39
C LEU A 83 0.49 -5.05 19.73
N GLU A 84 0.72 -5.46 20.98
CA GLU A 84 1.99 -5.97 21.52
C GLU A 84 2.58 -7.20 20.79
N ALA A 85 1.77 -8.12 20.25
CA ALA A 85 2.28 -9.32 19.58
C ALA A 85 2.81 -9.07 18.15
N ARG A 86 2.48 -7.90 17.56
CA ARG A 86 2.89 -7.49 16.21
C ARG A 86 3.96 -6.39 16.21
N GLN A 87 4.09 -5.66 17.32
CA GLN A 87 4.98 -4.51 17.49
C GLN A 87 6.48 -4.85 17.52
N SER A 88 6.87 -6.13 17.64
CA SER A 88 8.25 -6.51 17.98
C SER A 88 9.24 -6.56 16.81
N ASP A 89 8.82 -6.45 15.55
CA ASP A 89 9.70 -6.60 14.39
C ASP A 89 9.88 -5.33 13.53
N GLY A 90 9.01 -4.32 13.67
CA GLY A 90 9.09 -3.07 12.93
C GLY A 90 9.78 -1.93 13.69
N THR A 91 10.45 -1.04 12.96
CA THR A 91 11.07 0.19 13.48
C THR A 91 10.23 1.39 13.10
N ILE A 92 9.81 2.17 14.08
CA ILE A 92 9.10 3.44 13.87
C ILE A 92 10.07 4.55 13.48
N GLN A 93 9.67 5.31 12.47
CA GLN A 93 10.38 6.49 11.99
C GLN A 93 9.38 7.63 11.78
N CYS A 94 9.41 8.65 12.64
CA CYS A 94 8.47 9.77 12.54
C CYS A 94 8.73 10.67 11.32
N GLY A 95 9.92 10.56 10.72
CA GLY A 95 10.26 11.17 9.42
C GLY A 95 10.05 12.69 9.35
N ASN A 96 10.08 13.22 8.12
CA ASN A 96 9.92 14.65 7.82
C ASN A 96 8.75 14.98 6.87
N ALA A 97 7.91 14.00 6.52
CA ALA A 97 6.75 14.21 5.64
C ALA A 97 5.73 15.23 6.21
N PRO A 98 4.85 15.85 5.42
CA PRO A 98 3.84 16.74 5.97
C PRO A 98 2.88 16.00 6.92
N TYR A 99 2.51 16.65 8.01
CA TYR A 99 1.57 16.10 9.00
C TYR A 99 0.17 15.96 8.42
N VAL A 100 -0.48 14.84 8.74
CA VAL A 100 -1.94 14.75 8.69
C VAL A 100 -2.49 15.52 9.89
N THR A 101 -3.05 16.68 9.63
CA THR A 101 -3.72 17.51 10.65
C THR A 101 -5.10 16.96 10.96
N ASN A 102 -5.57 17.07 12.20
CA ASN A 102 -6.87 16.54 12.62
C ASN A 102 -6.98 15.02 12.36
N TYR A 103 -5.91 14.29 12.71
CA TYR A 103 -5.72 12.87 12.39
C TYR A 103 -6.95 12.01 12.69
N ASN A 104 -7.58 12.19 13.86
CA ASN A 104 -8.75 11.39 14.24
C ASN A 104 -9.90 11.54 13.24
N ARG A 105 -10.16 12.77 12.76
CA ARG A 105 -11.19 13.03 11.77
C ARG A 105 -10.78 12.59 10.36
N GLN A 106 -9.53 12.85 9.97
CA GLN A 106 -9.09 12.56 8.61
C GLN A 106 -8.86 11.07 8.36
N CYS A 107 -8.26 10.37 9.32
CA CYS A 107 -7.87 8.97 9.16
C CYS A 107 -8.91 7.96 9.67
N GLY A 108 -9.83 8.37 10.55
CA GLY A 108 -10.75 7.46 11.24
C GLY A 108 -11.61 6.63 10.30
N GLU A 109 -12.09 7.23 9.21
CA GLU A 109 -12.88 6.52 8.20
C GLU A 109 -12.03 5.47 7.46
N GLY A 110 -10.84 5.84 6.98
CA GLY A 110 -9.95 4.89 6.31
C GLY A 110 -9.51 3.72 7.20
N ILE A 111 -9.23 3.97 8.48
CA ILE A 111 -8.95 2.94 9.48
C ILE A 111 -10.16 2.01 9.65
N SER A 112 -11.37 2.57 9.67
CA SER A 112 -12.61 1.80 9.79
C SER A 112 -12.84 0.89 8.58
N TYR A 113 -12.60 1.36 7.35
CA TYR A 113 -12.68 0.51 6.16
C TYR A 113 -11.63 -0.60 6.18
N LEU A 114 -10.39 -0.30 6.58
CA LEU A 114 -9.36 -1.34 6.72
C LEU A 114 -9.75 -2.42 7.72
N ARG A 115 -10.34 -2.01 8.85
CA ARG A 115 -10.87 -2.94 9.85
C ARG A 115 -11.98 -3.83 9.29
N ARG A 116 -12.89 -3.26 8.52
CA ARG A 116 -13.97 -4.02 7.87
C ARG A 116 -13.43 -5.01 6.84
N LEU A 117 -12.49 -4.57 6.01
CA LEU A 117 -11.85 -5.41 4.99
C LEU A 117 -11.02 -6.54 5.59
N GLY A 118 -10.35 -6.32 6.73
CA GLY A 118 -9.59 -7.37 7.40
C GLY A 118 -10.42 -8.29 8.29
N GLY A 119 -11.64 -7.87 8.67
CA GLY A 119 -12.62 -8.71 9.36
C GLY A 119 -12.93 -10.01 8.62
N GLY A 120 -13.12 -9.95 7.30
CA GLY A 120 -13.31 -11.12 6.43
C GLY A 120 -12.03 -11.88 6.08
N ASN A 121 -10.97 -11.82 6.91
CA ASN A 121 -9.62 -12.30 6.59
C ASN A 121 -8.98 -11.66 5.34
N GLY A 122 -9.49 -10.51 4.91
CA GLY A 122 -9.03 -9.83 3.71
C GLY A 122 -7.56 -9.40 3.81
N MET A 123 -6.85 -9.66 2.72
CA MET A 123 -5.45 -9.34 2.54
C MET A 123 -5.31 -8.11 1.67
N CYS A 124 -4.50 -7.16 2.13
CA CYS A 124 -4.16 -5.92 1.48
C CYS A 124 -2.75 -6.07 0.87
N GLY A 125 -2.63 -5.85 -0.43
CA GLY A 125 -1.44 -6.10 -1.22
C GLY A 125 -0.83 -4.83 -1.82
N THR A 126 0.47 -4.89 -2.09
CA THR A 126 1.19 -3.95 -2.94
C THR A 126 2.06 -4.72 -3.93
N PRO A 127 2.10 -4.34 -5.21
CA PRO A 127 3.08 -4.85 -6.16
C PRO A 127 4.53 -4.55 -5.72
N ALA A 128 5.49 -5.19 -6.39
CA ALA A 128 6.91 -4.96 -6.14
C ALA A 128 7.33 -3.55 -6.63
N GLY A 129 8.12 -2.86 -5.81
CA GLY A 129 8.74 -1.58 -6.20
C GLY A 129 7.77 -0.40 -6.24
N VAL A 130 6.62 -0.50 -5.56
CA VAL A 130 5.60 0.56 -5.53
C VAL A 130 5.12 0.82 -4.11
N CYS A 131 4.50 1.99 -3.93
CA CYS A 131 3.67 2.25 -2.77
C CYS A 131 2.22 2.11 -3.18
N THR A 132 1.44 1.40 -2.40
CA THR A 132 0.03 1.26 -2.63
C THR A 132 -0.74 2.17 -1.70
N ARG A 133 -1.68 2.93 -2.26
CA ARG A 133 -2.56 3.80 -1.49
C ARG A 133 -3.68 2.98 -0.86
N VAL A 134 -3.58 2.78 0.44
CA VAL A 134 -4.52 1.96 1.19
C VAL A 134 -5.81 2.72 1.45
N SER A 135 -5.69 4.00 1.83
CA SER A 135 -6.82 4.89 2.04
C SER A 135 -6.46 6.30 1.60
N CYS A 136 -7.45 7.00 1.07
CA CYS A 136 -7.48 8.43 1.32
C CYS A 136 -8.85 8.98 1.68
N SER A 137 -9.07 9.05 2.98
CA SER A 137 -10.09 9.89 3.57
C SER A 137 -9.50 11.27 3.90
N ASN A 138 -10.12 12.34 3.41
CA ASN A 138 -9.98 13.71 3.91
C ASN A 138 -8.53 14.23 4.19
N ASN A 139 -7.55 13.99 3.31
CA ASN A 139 -6.11 14.31 3.50
C ASN A 139 -5.32 13.39 4.45
N CYS A 140 -5.84 12.21 4.80
CA CYS A 140 -5.07 11.17 5.45
C CYS A 140 -4.58 10.16 4.42
N GLY A 141 -3.30 10.25 4.04
CA GLY A 141 -2.64 9.27 3.18
C GLY A 141 -2.10 8.13 4.02
N MET A 142 -2.65 6.93 3.80
CA MET A 142 -2.15 5.68 4.36
C MET A 142 -1.60 4.81 3.22
N TYR A 143 -0.39 4.32 3.38
CA TYR A 143 0.30 3.59 2.31
C TYR A 143 0.92 2.29 2.81
N LEU A 144 0.94 1.28 1.94
CA LEU A 144 1.74 0.07 2.07
C LEU A 144 2.81 0.10 0.98
N CYS A 145 4.06 0.20 1.37
CA CYS A 145 5.20 0.31 0.45
C CYS A 145 6.09 -0.92 0.57
N SER A 146 6.58 -1.43 -0.57
CA SER A 146 7.52 -2.55 -0.57
C SER A 146 8.31 -2.61 -1.87
N ASN A 147 9.58 -3.00 -1.77
CA ASN A 147 10.42 -3.28 -2.94
C ASN A 147 10.10 -4.64 -3.59
N SER A 148 9.47 -5.55 -2.85
CA SER A 148 8.98 -6.84 -3.33
C SER A 148 7.45 -6.89 -3.19
N ALA A 149 6.78 -7.75 -3.98
CA ALA A 149 5.34 -7.92 -3.85
C ALA A 149 5.01 -8.33 -2.41
N LYS A 150 4.08 -7.62 -1.77
CA LYS A 150 3.76 -7.82 -0.36
C LYS A 150 2.28 -7.89 -0.15
N SER A 151 1.85 -8.85 0.66
CA SER A 151 0.47 -9.01 1.09
C SER A 151 0.44 -9.11 2.61
N VAL A 152 -0.40 -8.31 3.26
CA VAL A 152 -0.58 -8.27 4.71
C VAL A 152 -2.07 -8.26 5.03
N ARG A 153 -2.46 -8.62 6.25
CA ARG A 153 -3.85 -8.44 6.67
C ARG A 153 -4.20 -6.96 6.69
N CYS A 154 -5.35 -6.58 6.14
CA CYS A 154 -5.80 -5.18 6.15
C CYS A 154 -5.88 -4.59 7.57
N ASN A 155 -6.29 -5.39 8.56
CA ASN A 155 -6.28 -5.00 9.98
C ASN A 155 -4.88 -4.68 10.51
N SER A 156 -3.84 -5.34 10.00
CA SER A 156 -2.47 -5.02 10.41
C SER A 156 -2.12 -3.59 10.00
N ILE A 157 -2.51 -3.15 8.81
CA ILE A 157 -2.25 -1.78 8.35
C ILE A 157 -2.98 -0.75 9.24
N ALA A 158 -4.24 -1.02 9.59
CA ALA A 158 -4.99 -0.16 10.52
C ALA A 158 -4.24 0.01 11.86
N ASN A 159 -3.78 -1.10 12.43
CA ASN A 159 -3.05 -1.12 13.69
C ASN A 159 -1.69 -0.41 13.58
N ASP A 160 -0.97 -0.60 12.47
CA ASP A 160 0.29 0.07 12.20
C ASP A 160 0.13 1.60 12.15
N ILE A 161 -0.94 2.08 11.48
CA ILE A 161 -1.25 3.51 11.38
C ILE A 161 -1.59 4.12 12.74
N GLU A 162 -2.35 3.41 13.57
CA GLU A 162 -2.62 3.82 14.95
C GLU A 162 -1.33 3.84 15.80
N TRP A 163 -0.45 2.86 15.61
CA TRP A 163 0.82 2.81 16.34
C TRP A 163 1.75 3.95 15.93
N ILE A 164 1.88 4.23 14.63
CA ILE A 164 2.57 5.43 14.12
C ILE A 164 1.97 6.68 14.75
N SER A 165 0.64 6.79 14.81
CA SER A 165 -0.04 7.92 15.47
C SER A 165 0.30 8.06 16.94
N SER A 166 0.28 6.97 17.70
CA SER A 166 0.60 6.99 19.13
C SER A 166 2.05 7.41 19.42
N ARG A 167 3.00 7.10 18.52
CA ARG A 167 4.44 7.33 18.76
C ARG A 167 4.96 8.62 18.12
N CYS A 168 4.40 9.01 16.99
CA CYS A 168 4.86 10.16 16.21
C CYS A 168 3.85 11.31 16.17
N GLY A 169 2.69 11.13 16.78
CA GLY A 169 1.67 12.16 16.91
C GLY A 169 2.05 13.26 17.88
N ARG A 170 1.52 14.46 17.63
CA ARG A 170 1.69 15.63 18.49
C ARG A 170 0.43 16.48 18.49
N THR A 171 0.21 17.20 19.59
CA THR A 171 -0.84 18.20 19.69
C THR A 171 -0.29 19.58 19.32
N VAL A 172 -0.91 20.26 18.35
CA VAL A 172 -0.64 21.67 18.04
C VAL A 172 -1.95 22.42 18.00
N ASN A 173 -2.07 23.48 18.80
CA ASN A 173 -3.29 24.28 18.95
C ASN A 173 -4.54 23.43 19.28
N GLY A 174 -4.39 22.42 20.14
CA GLY A 174 -5.47 21.49 20.50
C GLY A 174 -5.82 20.45 19.42
N VAL A 175 -5.13 20.44 18.29
CA VAL A 175 -5.36 19.49 17.19
C VAL A 175 -4.30 18.39 17.22
N TRP A 176 -4.75 17.14 17.31
CA TRP A 176 -3.88 15.97 17.12
C TRP A 176 -3.49 15.85 15.66
N GLN A 177 -2.19 15.79 15.40
CA GLN A 177 -1.64 15.59 14.07
C GLN A 177 -0.55 14.53 14.12
N SER A 178 -0.43 13.75 13.05
CA SER A 178 0.55 12.67 12.99
C SER A 178 1.14 12.48 11.60
N ARG A 179 2.29 11.83 11.57
CA ARG A 179 3.01 11.35 10.39
C ARG A 179 3.98 10.26 10.84
N GLY A 180 4.45 9.44 9.91
CA GLY A 180 5.56 8.55 10.13
C GLY A 180 5.48 7.30 9.29
N ARG A 181 6.42 6.40 9.54
CA ARG A 181 6.58 5.14 8.85
C ARG A 181 6.85 4.07 9.90
N LEU A 182 6.28 2.90 9.70
CA LEU A 182 6.67 1.68 10.40
C LEU A 182 7.35 0.77 9.39
N VAL A 183 8.65 0.50 9.59
CA VAL A 183 9.45 -0.26 8.63
C VAL A 183 9.81 -1.62 9.19
N PHE A 184 9.43 -2.68 8.50
CA PHE A 184 9.62 -4.06 8.94
C PHE A 184 10.95 -4.64 8.46
N ARG A 185 11.38 -5.77 9.07
CA ARG A 185 12.67 -6.42 8.78
C ARG A 185 12.79 -6.96 7.36
N ASP A 186 11.69 -7.42 6.80
CA ASP A 186 11.57 -7.92 5.43
C ASP A 186 11.44 -6.79 4.38
N GLY A 187 11.56 -5.53 4.80
CA GLY A 187 11.73 -4.38 3.91
C GLY A 187 10.45 -3.69 3.46
N HIS A 188 9.26 -4.18 3.83
CA HIS A 188 8.02 -3.43 3.62
C HIS A 188 7.82 -2.37 4.71
N ALA A 189 6.97 -1.38 4.44
CA ALA A 189 6.63 -0.32 5.36
C ALA A 189 5.16 0.09 5.26
N THR A 190 4.57 0.41 6.40
CA THR A 190 3.31 1.15 6.48
C THR A 190 3.62 2.63 6.70
N GLU A 191 2.98 3.53 5.95
CA GLU A 191 3.25 4.97 6.02
C GLU A 191 1.99 5.79 6.26
N LEU A 192 2.12 6.77 7.15
CA LEU A 192 1.14 7.80 7.44
C LEU A 192 1.72 9.16 7.07
N ARG A 193 1.12 9.84 6.11
CA ARG A 193 1.49 11.22 5.75
C ARG A 193 0.34 11.94 5.08
N ARG A 194 0.39 13.26 5.05
CA ARG A 194 -0.50 14.03 4.17
C ARG A 194 -0.20 13.65 2.70
N PRO A 195 -1.21 13.39 1.87
CA PRO A 195 -1.00 13.10 0.46
C PRO A 195 -0.56 14.36 -0.29
N ASP A 196 0.26 14.19 -1.32
CA ASP A 196 0.81 15.30 -2.12
C ASP A 196 -0.23 15.93 -3.06
N ASN A 197 -1.26 15.17 -3.44
CA ASN A 197 -2.44 15.64 -4.17
C ASN A 197 -3.70 15.43 -3.32
N LEU A 198 -4.69 16.31 -3.52
CA LEU A 198 -6.02 16.08 -2.96
C LEU A 198 -6.56 14.75 -3.50
N CYS A 199 -6.95 13.93 -2.56
CA CYS A 199 -8.02 12.97 -2.70
C CYS A 199 -9.31 13.79 -2.72
#